data_AF-A0A3Q8C9Y1-F1
#
_entry.id   AF-A0A3Q8C9Y1-F1
#
_cell.length_a   1.000
_cell.length_b   1.000
_cell.length_c   1.000
_cell.angle_alpha   90.00
_cell.angle_beta   90.00
_cell.angle_gamma   90.00
#
_symmetry.space_group_name_H-M   'P 1'
#
loop_
_entity.id
_entity.type
_entity.pdbx_description
1 polymer ?
#
loop_
_entity_poly.entity_id
_entity_poly.type
_entity_poly.pdbx_seq_one_letter_code
_entity_poly.pdbx_strand_id
1 'polypeptide(L)'
;MQKEFMHEIESNILDEDDTTKTFSVPSKRENLVIKVDKEVLSKLENDLKFERMLKNLLKMSSKNTKKEVVNITKRNYRIFL
;
A
#
# COMPACT_ATOMS: atom_id res chain seq x y z
N MET A 1 -10.83 -17.77 1.81
CA MET A 1 -10.46 -16.82 2.88
C MET A 1 -9.36 -15.91 2.33
N GLN A 2 -9.68 -14.69 1.92
CA GLN A 2 -8.72 -13.69 1.40
C GLN A 2 -9.05 -12.33 2.04
N LYS A 3 -8.92 -12.21 3.36
CA LYS A 3 -9.34 -11.00 4.09
C LYS A 3 -8.25 -10.27 4.87
N GLU A 4 -7.00 -10.72 4.87
CA GLU A 4 -6.07 -10.24 5.91
C GLU A 4 -4.92 -9.37 5.41
N PHE A 5 -4.68 -9.21 4.11
CA PHE A 5 -3.52 -8.43 3.67
C PHE A 5 -3.63 -6.93 3.98
N MET A 6 -4.80 -6.33 3.71
CA MET A 6 -5.02 -4.91 4.03
C MET A 6 -5.04 -4.69 5.55
N HIS A 7 -5.71 -5.55 6.32
CA HIS A 7 -5.68 -5.49 7.78
C HIS A 7 -4.26 -5.67 8.37
N GLU A 8 -3.44 -6.52 7.78
CA GLU A 8 -2.05 -6.70 8.20
C GLU A 8 -1.22 -5.43 7.92
N ILE A 9 -1.43 -4.76 6.78
CA ILE A 9 -0.79 -3.47 6.47
C ILE A 9 -1.29 -2.36 7.42
N GLU A 10 -2.58 -2.31 7.70
CA GLU A 10 -3.18 -1.33 8.63
C GLU A 10 -2.63 -1.44 10.05
N SER A 11 -2.16 -2.62 10.46
CA SER A 11 -1.49 -2.79 11.74
C SER A 11 -0.07 -2.21 11.77
N ASN A 12 0.52 -1.90 10.60
CA ASN A 12 1.89 -1.42 10.43
C ASN A 12 1.93 0.05 9.98
N ILE A 13 1.19 0.92 10.67
CA ILE A 13 1.20 2.37 10.41
C ILE A 13 2.56 2.94 10.82
N LEU A 14 3.22 3.62 9.89
CA LEU A 14 4.48 4.33 10.13
C LEU A 14 4.24 5.79 10.49
N ASP A 15 3.27 6.42 9.82
CA ASP A 15 2.96 7.84 10.01
C ASP A 15 1.52 8.12 9.60
N GLU A 16 0.89 9.11 10.23
CA GLU A 16 -0.46 9.54 9.92
C GLU A 16 -0.54 11.07 9.98
N ASP A 17 -0.68 11.68 8.80
CA ASP A 17 -0.95 13.10 8.64
C ASP A 17 -2.48 13.34 8.59
N ASP A 18 -2.93 14.60 8.61
CA ASP A 18 -4.35 14.95 8.49
C ASP A 18 -4.99 14.42 7.19
N THR A 19 -4.22 14.38 6.10
CA THR A 19 -4.72 14.05 4.75
C THR A 19 -4.27 12.68 4.25
N THR A 20 -3.23 12.10 4.84
CA THR A 20 -2.59 10.89 4.32
C THR A 20 -2.18 9.95 5.43
N LYS A 21 -2.19 8.66 5.14
CA LYS A 21 -1.76 7.60 6.05
C LYS A 21 -0.65 6.79 5.39
N THR A 22 0.43 6.60 6.12
CA THR A 22 1.63 5.92 5.65
C THR A 22 1.78 4.58 6.36
N PHE A 23 1.90 3.52 5.59
CA PHE A 23 1.98 2.15 6.07
C PHE A 23 3.29 1.51 5.62
N SER A 24 3.86 0.68 6.48
CA SER A 24 4.87 -0.28 6.07
C SER A 24 4.19 -1.53 5.56
N VAL A 25 4.63 -2.06 4.44
CA VAL A 25 4.14 -3.34 3.93
C VAL A 25 5.02 -4.44 4.52
N PRO A 26 4.46 -5.37 5.30
CA PRO A 26 5.24 -6.42 5.92
C PRO A 26 5.79 -7.36 4.84
N SER A 27 7.09 -7.26 4.58
CA SER A 27 7.83 -8.13 3.67
C SER A 27 9.18 -8.50 4.28
N LYS A 28 9.53 -9.79 4.22
CA LYS A 28 10.81 -10.30 4.71
C LYS A 28 12.00 -9.91 3.83
N ARG A 29 11.73 -9.42 2.61
CA ARG A 29 12.77 -9.18 1.61
C ARG A 29 13.11 -7.70 1.46
N GLU A 30 12.16 -6.80 1.70
CA GLU A 30 12.27 -5.39 1.31
C GLU A 30 11.41 -4.47 2.16
N ASN A 31 11.83 -3.22 2.28
CA ASN A 31 11.07 -2.16 2.93
C ASN A 31 10.24 -1.39 1.91
N LEU A 32 9.01 -1.85 1.68
CA LEU A 32 8.01 -1.13 0.90
C LEU A 32 7.16 -0.28 1.85
N VAL A 33 7.07 1.02 1.55
CA VAL A 33 6.25 1.98 2.29
C VAL A 33 5.17 2.51 1.36
N ILE A 34 3.92 2.53 1.80
CA ILE A 34 2.81 3.07 1.02
C ILE A 34 2.26 4.28 1.74
N LYS A 35 2.22 5.42 1.05
CA LYS A 35 1.52 6.62 1.51
C LYS A 35 0.20 6.75 0.75
N VAL A 36 -0.92 6.79 1.45
CA VAL A 36 -2.27 6.76 0.88
C VAL A 36 -3.07 7.97 1.35
N ASP A 37 -3.78 8.65 0.45
CA ASP A 37 -4.75 9.68 0.84
C ASP A 37 -5.92 9.05 1.62
N LYS A 38 -6.30 9.64 2.77
CA LYS A 38 -7.43 9.14 3.58
C LYS A 38 -8.75 9.08 2.80
N GLU A 39 -8.96 9.99 1.85
CA GLU A 39 -10.12 10.00 0.95
C GLU A 39 -10.22 8.75 0.06
N VAL A 40 -9.09 8.10 -0.18
CA VAL A 40 -8.96 6.92 -1.04
C VAL A 40 -8.84 5.66 -0.19
N LEU A 41 -8.27 5.75 1.02
CA LEU A 41 -8.09 4.63 1.94
C LEU A 41 -9.37 3.82 2.16
N SER A 42 -10.50 4.50 2.42
CA SER A 42 -11.81 3.86 2.61
C SER A 42 -12.33 3.13 1.37
N LYS A 43 -11.85 3.48 0.17
CA LYS A 43 -12.18 2.79 -1.09
C LYS A 43 -11.26 1.59 -1.33
N LEU A 44 -10.05 1.63 -0.79
CA LEU A 44 -9.03 0.61 -0.97
C LEU A 44 -9.25 -0.62 -0.09
N GLU A 45 -9.90 -0.47 1.07
CA GLU A 45 -10.20 -1.59 1.98
C GLU A 45 -10.93 -2.76 1.30
N ASN A 46 -11.68 -2.49 0.22
CA ASN A 46 -12.41 -3.52 -0.53
C ASN A 46 -11.90 -3.71 -1.98
N ASP A 47 -10.76 -3.11 -2.34
CA ASP A 47 -10.27 -3.12 -3.72
C ASP A 47 -9.27 -4.27 -3.98
N LEU A 48 -9.78 -5.36 -4.56
CA LEU A 48 -8.98 -6.53 -4.95
C LEU A 48 -7.91 -6.20 -6.01
N LYS A 49 -8.13 -5.21 -6.88
CA LYS A 49 -7.12 -4.80 -7.88
C LYS A 49 -5.94 -4.16 -7.18
N PHE A 50 -6.22 -3.32 -6.17
CA PHE A 50 -5.18 -2.68 -5.37
C PHE A 50 -4.35 -3.69 -4.59
N GLU A 51 -5.00 -4.63 -3.89
CA GLU A 51 -4.31 -5.71 -3.19
C GLU A 51 -3.40 -6.49 -4.14
N ARG A 52 -3.91 -6.82 -5.34
CA ARG A 52 -3.12 -7.51 -6.37
C ARG A 52 -1.94 -6.66 -6.86
N MET A 53 -2.13 -5.35 -7.02
CA MET A 53 -1.05 -4.43 -7.39
C MET A 53 0.04 -4.41 -6.32
N LEU A 54 -0.31 -4.25 -5.04
CA LEU A 54 0.66 -4.26 -3.95
C LEU A 54 1.43 -5.57 -3.91
N LYS A 55 0.74 -6.70 -4.03
CA LYS A 55 1.37 -8.02 -4.13
C LYS A 55 2.28 -8.16 -5.34
N ASN A 56 1.94 -7.54 -6.47
CA ASN A 56 2.77 -7.55 -7.66
C ASN A 56 4.01 -6.67 -7.48
N LEU A 57 3.88 -5.49 -6.87
CA LEU A 57 5.01 -4.61 -6.56
C LEU A 57 6.00 -5.33 -5.65
N LEU A 58 5.53 -5.95 -4.55
CA LEU A 58 6.33 -6.79 -3.67
C LEU A 58 7.02 -7.98 -4.36
N LYS A 59 6.48 -8.45 -5.49
CA LYS A 59 7.07 -9.54 -6.30
C LYS A 59 8.04 -9.03 -7.35
N MET A 60 7.84 -7.81 -7.87
CA MET A 60 8.59 -7.23 -8.97
C MET A 60 9.84 -6.48 -8.52
N SER A 61 9.89 -6.03 -7.27
CA SER A 61 11.06 -5.35 -6.76
C SER A 61 12.33 -6.21 -6.94
N SER A 62 13.38 -5.59 -7.45
CA SER A 62 14.67 -6.22 -7.64
C SER A 62 15.51 -6.09 -6.36
N LYS A 63 16.42 -7.06 -6.13
CA LYS A 63 17.35 -7.16 -4.98
C LYS A 63 18.16 -5.89 -4.63
N ASN A 64 18.11 -4.84 -5.46
CA ASN A 64 18.86 -3.59 -5.31
C ASN A 64 18.07 -2.42 -4.71
N THR A 65 16.74 -2.49 -4.60
CA THR A 65 15.91 -1.41 -4.05
C THR A 65 15.68 -1.63 -2.56
N LYS A 66 16.53 -1.04 -1.71
CA LYS A 66 16.46 -1.20 -0.25
C LYS A 66 15.24 -0.53 0.40
N LYS A 67 14.64 0.48 -0.27
CA LYS A 67 13.47 1.21 0.21
C LYS A 67 12.69 1.75 -0.99
N GLU A 68 11.43 1.36 -1.10
CA GLU A 68 10.51 1.86 -2.13
C GLU A 68 9.32 2.53 -1.46
N VAL A 69 8.96 3.72 -1.93
CA VAL A 69 7.81 4.49 -1.39
C VAL A 69 6.79 4.65 -2.51
N VAL A 70 5.60 4.09 -2.31
CA VAL A 70 4.49 4.17 -3.27
C VAL A 70 3.48 5.19 -2.76
N ASN A 71 3.26 6.25 -3.55
CA ASN A 71 2.29 7.29 -3.23
C ASN A 71 0.97 7.06 -3.98
N ILE A 72 -0.07 6.73 -3.23
CA ILE A 72 -1.43 6.52 -3.71
C ILE A 72 -2.27 7.75 -3.40
N THR A 73 -2.28 8.66 -4.36
CA THR A 73 -3.15 9.84 -4.31
C THR A 73 -4.46 9.57 -5.02
N LYS A 74 -5.49 10.40 -4.77
CA LYS A 74 -6.77 10.36 -5.50
C LYS A 74 -6.61 10.39 -7.02
N ARG A 75 -5.61 11.13 -7.52
CA ARG A 75 -5.33 11.24 -8.95
C ARG A 75 -4.79 9.94 -9.53
N ASN A 76 -3.87 9.30 -8.82
CA ASN A 76 -3.25 8.04 -9.25
C ASN A 76 -4.22 6.87 -9.06
N TYR A 77 -5.05 6.91 -8.02
CA TYR A 77 -6.08 5.91 -7.77
C TYR A 77 -7.06 5.78 -8.94
N ARG A 78 -7.38 6.88 -9.63
CA ARG A 78 -8.24 6.86 -10.84
C ARG A 78 -7.69 6.00 -11.98
N ILE A 79 -6.40 5.69 -12.00
CA ILE A 79 -5.80 4.77 -13.00
C ILE A 79 -6.27 3.33 -12.74
N PHE A 80 -6.69 3.02 -11.51
CA PHE A 80 -7.07 1.68 -11.07
C PHE A 80 -8.58 1.42 -11.05
N LEU A 81 -9.40 2.48 -11.15
CA LEU A 81 -10.86 2.39 -11.37
C LEU A 81 -11.12 1.83 -12.78
#